data_AF-A0A5D2JU92-F1
#
_entry.id   AF-A0A5D2JU92-F1
#
_cell.length_a   1.000
_cell.length_b   1.000
_cell.length_c   1.000
_cell.angle_alpha   90.00
_cell.angle_beta   90.00
_cell.angle_gamma   90.00
#
_symmetry.space_group_name_H-M   'P 1'
#
loop_
_entity.id
_entity.type
_entity.pdbx_description
1 polymer ?
#
loop_
_entity_poly.entity_id
_entity_poly.type
_entity_poly.pdbx_seq_one_letter_code
_entity_poly.pdbx_strand_id
1 'polypeptide(L)'
;MSRKRTRSSKTSTENPVVIQDEEARERFDSIFRNQPMMLEKAFNLESNYKMVMPLSIRKTINALNWEQFYDAHSMSNKDLVREFYANLTTLNANEVLVHKKKVPLTSKPVNDLFNLPNVQEDEYSAMMTNINWDFIQQVFNMVTNLGSQWIIRKYGIHSCRREYLNPVAKVWFYFIRYSFMLISHSSTILIERMILLYAIMIERSINFGRIILKEIQDYARKKTGNAYFPSLITLLY
;
A
#
# COMPACT_ATOMS: atom_id res chain seq x y z
N MET A 1 -54.55 21.63 10.13
CA MET A 1 -53.26 22.20 9.66
C MET A 1 -52.13 21.23 10.01
N SER A 2 -51.58 20.51 9.03
CA SER A 2 -50.42 19.64 9.23
C SER A 2 -49.39 19.96 8.15
N ARG A 3 -48.31 20.64 8.55
CA ARG A 3 -47.22 21.06 7.65
C ARG A 3 -46.35 19.85 7.32
N LYS A 4 -46.49 19.32 6.09
CA LYS A 4 -45.51 18.42 5.49
C LYS A 4 -44.17 19.17 5.34
N ARG A 5 -43.16 18.75 6.10
CA ARG A 5 -41.76 19.16 5.88
C ARG A 5 -41.21 18.37 4.70
N THR A 6 -41.08 19.02 3.56
CA THR A 6 -40.32 18.51 2.42
C THR A 6 -38.83 18.53 2.78
N ARG A 7 -38.23 17.36 2.98
CA ARG A 7 -36.78 17.22 3.17
C ARG A 7 -36.13 17.41 1.81
N SER A 8 -35.63 18.61 1.54
CA SER A 8 -34.75 18.90 0.42
C SER A 8 -33.50 18.03 0.54
N SER A 9 -33.38 17.03 -0.31
CA SER A 9 -32.15 16.29 -0.54
C SER A 9 -31.16 17.24 -1.20
N LYS A 10 -30.14 17.68 -0.46
CA LYS A 10 -28.92 18.24 -1.04
C LYS A 10 -28.33 17.16 -1.95
N THR A 11 -28.53 17.30 -3.25
CA THR A 11 -27.69 16.66 -4.27
C THR A 11 -26.25 17.12 -4.02
N SER A 12 -25.39 16.20 -3.60
CA SER A 12 -23.96 16.41 -3.68
C SER A 12 -23.63 16.66 -5.14
N THR A 13 -22.99 17.78 -5.43
CA THR A 13 -22.37 18.07 -6.72
C THR A 13 -21.27 17.03 -6.94
N GLU A 14 -21.61 15.90 -7.56
CA GLU A 14 -20.65 14.99 -8.16
C GLU A 14 -19.98 15.76 -9.31
N ASN A 15 -18.71 16.10 -9.16
CA ASN A 15 -17.92 16.57 -10.29
C ASN A 15 -17.85 15.42 -11.30
N PRO A 16 -18.14 15.68 -12.59
CA PRO A 16 -18.15 14.61 -13.59
C PRO A 16 -16.72 14.08 -13.78
N VAL A 17 -16.60 12.74 -13.76
CA VAL A 17 -15.35 12.02 -14.05
C VAL A 17 -14.80 12.45 -15.41
N VAL A 18 -13.53 12.89 -15.45
CA VAL A 18 -12.87 13.36 -16.68
C VAL A 18 -11.95 12.27 -17.24
N ILE A 19 -12.41 11.61 -18.29
CA ILE A 19 -11.66 10.58 -19.01
C ILE A 19 -10.86 11.21 -20.16
N GLN A 20 -9.57 10.86 -20.27
CA GLN A 20 -8.64 11.51 -21.23
C GLN A 20 -8.79 11.07 -22.68
N ASP A 21 -8.93 9.76 -22.90
CA ASP A 21 -8.91 9.15 -24.22
C ASP A 21 -9.81 7.91 -24.25
N GLU A 22 -9.96 7.30 -25.43
CA GLU A 22 -10.83 6.14 -25.61
C GLU A 22 -10.33 4.92 -24.81
N GLU A 23 -9.01 4.74 -24.68
CA GLU A 23 -8.44 3.64 -23.87
C GLU A 23 -8.80 3.81 -22.39
N ALA A 24 -8.67 5.03 -21.86
CA ALA A 24 -9.06 5.37 -20.50
C ALA A 24 -10.58 5.19 -20.29
N ARG A 25 -11.39 5.44 -21.32
CA ARG A 25 -12.85 5.23 -21.26
C ARG A 25 -13.22 3.77 -21.19
N GLU A 26 -12.65 2.96 -22.08
CA GLU A 26 -12.83 1.51 -22.07
C GLU A 26 -12.39 0.91 -20.72
N ARG A 27 -11.25 1.38 -20.18
CA ARG A 27 -10.77 0.97 -18.85
C ARG A 27 -11.73 1.36 -17.74
N PHE A 28 -12.25 2.59 -17.75
CA PHE A 28 -13.21 3.04 -16.75
C PHE A 28 -14.47 2.17 -16.78
N ASP A 29 -15.05 1.96 -17.95
CA ASP A 29 -16.32 1.25 -18.11
C ASP A 29 -16.23 -0.24 -17.82
N SER A 30 -15.14 -0.89 -18.28
CA SER A 30 -14.97 -2.34 -18.13
C SER A 30 -14.43 -2.76 -16.75
N ILE A 31 -13.61 -1.93 -16.10
CA ILE A 31 -12.84 -2.32 -14.92
C ILE A 31 -13.21 -1.43 -13.72
N PHE A 32 -13.01 -0.11 -13.82
CA PHE A 32 -12.98 0.75 -12.63
C PHE A 32 -14.36 1.23 -12.15
N ARG A 33 -15.37 1.27 -13.01
CA ARG A 33 -16.74 1.77 -12.71
C ARG A 33 -17.31 1.15 -11.43
N ASN A 34 -17.18 -0.17 -11.27
CA ASN A 34 -17.75 -0.92 -10.15
C ASN A 34 -16.69 -1.54 -9.23
N GLN A 35 -15.43 -1.13 -9.38
CA GLN A 35 -14.34 -1.81 -8.70
C GLN A 35 -14.34 -1.57 -7.17
N PRO A 36 -14.22 -2.64 -6.36
CA PRO A 36 -13.97 -2.48 -4.93
C PRO A 36 -12.62 -1.84 -4.65
N MET A 37 -12.52 -1.11 -3.54
CA MET A 37 -11.29 -0.45 -3.08
C MET A 37 -10.83 -1.08 -1.77
N MET A 38 -9.52 -1.27 -1.64
CA MET A 38 -8.88 -1.68 -0.40
C MET A 38 -8.27 -0.44 0.27
N LEU A 39 -8.91 -0.01 1.35
CA LEU A 39 -8.45 1.13 2.14
C LEU A 39 -7.14 0.78 2.86
N GLU A 40 -6.23 1.76 2.86
CA GLU A 40 -5.03 1.72 3.68
C GLU A 40 -5.40 1.76 5.16
N LYS A 41 -4.56 1.15 6.00
CA LYS A 41 -4.64 1.28 7.45
C LYS A 41 -3.33 1.80 7.98
N ALA A 42 -3.38 2.66 8.98
CA ALA A 42 -2.20 3.18 9.66
C ALA A 42 -1.95 2.45 10.98
N PHE A 43 -0.90 2.85 11.71
CA PHE A 43 -0.70 2.37 13.07
C PHE A 43 -1.74 3.01 13.98
N ASN A 44 -2.55 2.18 14.63
CA ASN A 44 -3.31 2.64 15.79
C ASN A 44 -2.39 2.54 17.02
N LEU A 45 -1.68 3.63 17.31
CA LEU A 45 -0.79 3.76 18.46
C LEU A 45 -1.55 4.09 19.76
N GLU A 46 -2.80 4.55 19.64
CA GLU A 46 -3.68 4.92 20.75
C GLU A 46 -4.61 3.75 21.08
N SER A 47 -4.10 2.72 21.78
CA SER A 47 -5.02 1.71 22.31
C SER A 47 -5.82 2.32 23.47
N ASN A 48 -7.15 2.36 23.33
CA ASN A 48 -8.11 2.64 24.42
C ASN A 48 -8.00 1.67 25.62
N TYR A 49 -7.17 0.63 25.52
CA TYR A 49 -6.84 -0.31 26.58
C TYR A 49 -5.38 -0.14 26.99
N LYS A 50 -5.05 -0.38 28.26
CA LYS A 50 -3.72 -0.25 28.91
C LYS A 50 -2.56 -1.09 28.30
N MET A 51 -2.63 -1.53 27.04
CA MET A 51 -1.54 -2.25 26.39
C MET A 51 -0.46 -1.27 25.93
N VAL A 52 0.65 -1.24 26.67
CA VAL A 52 1.86 -0.53 26.24
C VAL A 52 2.42 -1.24 25.00
N MET A 53 2.61 -0.50 23.91
CA MET A 53 3.32 -0.97 22.72
C MET A 53 4.69 -1.55 23.11
N PRO A 54 5.08 -2.75 22.62
CA PRO A 54 6.40 -3.30 22.90
C PRO A 54 7.51 -2.32 22.50
N LEU A 55 8.53 -2.18 23.36
CA LEU A 55 9.65 -1.25 23.13
C LEU A 55 10.37 -1.51 21.81
N SER A 56 10.47 -2.77 21.37
CA SER A 56 11.06 -3.14 20.08
C SER A 56 10.29 -2.56 18.90
N ILE A 57 8.96 -2.57 18.94
CA ILE A 57 8.13 -1.99 17.87
C ILE A 57 8.31 -0.47 17.82
N ARG A 58 8.25 0.19 18.98
CA ARG A 58 8.48 1.64 19.08
C ARG A 58 9.86 2.04 18.57
N LYS A 59 10.90 1.30 18.96
CA LYS A 59 12.28 1.55 18.51
C LYS A 59 12.36 1.52 16.98
N THR A 60 11.79 0.52 16.34
CA THR A 60 11.78 0.41 14.87
C THR A 60 10.97 1.53 14.21
N ILE A 61 9.80 1.90 14.76
CA ILE A 61 9.02 3.05 14.24
C ILE A 61 9.88 4.32 14.24
N ASN A 62 10.57 4.58 15.35
CA ASN A 62 11.41 5.77 15.48
C ASN A 62 12.63 5.70 14.56
N ALA A 63 13.30 4.54 14.48
CA ALA A 63 14.47 4.34 13.62
C ALA A 63 14.14 4.56 12.12
N LEU A 64 12.92 4.22 11.70
CA LEU A 64 12.47 4.37 10.33
C LEU A 64 11.76 5.71 10.05
N ASN A 65 11.61 6.59 11.06
CA ASN A 65 10.82 7.84 11.00
C ASN A 65 9.34 7.61 10.64
N TRP A 66 8.77 6.49 11.09
CA TRP A 66 7.42 6.05 10.75
C TRP A 66 6.35 6.55 11.72
N GLU A 67 6.70 7.49 12.59
CA GLU A 67 5.77 8.08 13.57
C GLU A 67 4.56 8.72 12.90
N GLN A 68 4.70 9.22 11.66
CA GLN A 68 3.63 9.92 10.94
C GLN A 68 2.62 9.02 10.24
N PHE A 69 2.79 7.69 10.29
CA PHE A 69 1.75 6.74 9.87
C PHE A 69 0.62 6.69 10.93
N TYR A 70 -0.03 7.83 11.20
CA TYR A 70 -1.22 7.94 12.05
C TYR A 70 -2.50 7.63 11.28
N ASP A 71 -3.56 7.26 12.02
CA ASP A 71 -4.89 6.84 11.51
C ASP A 71 -5.54 7.95 10.66
N ALA A 72 -5.10 8.05 9.41
CA ALA A 72 -5.77 8.82 8.40
C ALA A 72 -7.04 8.06 8.06
N HIS A 73 -8.08 8.26 8.89
CA HIS A 73 -9.47 8.14 8.49
C HIS A 73 -9.81 9.20 7.42
N SER A 74 -8.91 9.44 6.46
CA SER A 74 -9.10 10.36 5.37
C SER A 74 -10.17 9.78 4.46
N MET A 75 -11.17 10.60 4.19
CA MET A 75 -12.27 10.30 3.29
C MET A 75 -11.71 9.97 1.90
N SER A 76 -11.69 8.70 1.53
CA SER A 76 -11.33 8.30 0.17
C SER A 76 -12.37 8.85 -0.81
N ASN A 77 -11.93 9.63 -1.82
CA ASN A 77 -12.81 10.04 -2.91
C ASN A 77 -12.80 8.95 -4.00
N LYS A 78 -13.85 8.12 -4.03
CA LYS A 78 -13.91 6.97 -4.94
C LYS A 78 -13.88 7.38 -6.41
N ASP A 79 -14.54 8.47 -6.78
CA ASP A 79 -14.64 8.87 -8.18
C ASP A 79 -13.31 9.43 -8.68
N LEU A 80 -12.61 10.19 -7.83
CA LEU A 80 -11.24 10.65 -8.08
C LEU A 80 -10.29 9.46 -8.28
N VAL A 81 -10.35 8.45 -7.42
CA VAL A 81 -9.48 7.26 -7.51
C VAL A 81 -9.78 6.43 -8.76
N ARG A 82 -11.06 6.29 -9.14
CA ARG A 82 -11.45 5.59 -10.37
C ARG A 82 -10.97 6.32 -11.61
N GLU A 83 -11.12 7.64 -11.63
CA GLU A 83 -10.62 8.49 -12.71
C GLU A 83 -9.10 8.38 -12.83
N PHE A 84 -8.39 8.48 -11.70
CA PHE A 84 -6.94 8.32 -11.63
C PHE A 84 -6.50 6.99 -12.28
N TYR A 85 -7.08 5.87 -11.85
CA TYR A 85 -6.69 4.57 -12.39
C TYR A 85 -7.14 4.33 -13.84
N ALA A 86 -8.26 4.93 -14.27
CA ALA A 86 -8.68 4.90 -15.66
C ALA A 86 -7.68 5.65 -16.56
N ASN A 87 -7.24 6.83 -16.13
CA ASN A 87 -6.33 7.70 -16.86
C ASN A 87 -4.85 7.26 -16.77
N LEU A 88 -4.50 6.33 -15.89
CA LEU A 88 -3.14 5.74 -15.80
C LEU A 88 -2.91 4.70 -16.91
N THR A 89 -2.87 5.15 -18.16
CA THR A 89 -2.66 4.32 -19.37
C THR A 89 -1.21 3.97 -19.60
N THR A 90 -0.28 4.87 -19.27
CA THR A 90 1.16 4.67 -19.48
C THR A 90 1.85 4.03 -18.27
N LEU A 91 2.64 2.98 -18.50
CA LEU A 91 3.32 2.20 -17.44
C LEU A 91 4.36 3.01 -16.64
N ASN A 92 4.99 3.98 -17.28
CA ASN A 92 6.03 4.84 -16.68
C ASN A 92 5.54 6.29 -16.54
N ALA A 93 4.24 6.49 -16.35
CA ALA A 93 3.70 7.82 -16.13
C ALA A 93 4.27 8.41 -14.83
N ASN A 94 4.82 9.61 -14.93
CA ASN A 94 5.28 10.40 -13.78
C ASN A 94 4.18 11.33 -13.23
N GLU A 95 3.04 11.39 -13.91
CA GLU A 95 1.86 12.16 -13.52
C GLU A 95 0.60 11.56 -14.17
N VAL A 96 -0.55 11.79 -13.56
CA VAL A 96 -1.86 11.38 -14.07
C VAL A 96 -2.78 12.58 -14.06
N LEU A 97 -3.49 12.83 -15.16
CA LEU A 97 -4.48 13.90 -15.20
C LEU A 97 -5.77 13.44 -14.51
N VAL A 98 -6.19 14.18 -13.49
CA VAL A 98 -7.45 13.97 -12.77
C VAL A 98 -8.12 15.32 -12.61
N HIS A 99 -9.38 15.48 -13.02
CA HIS A 99 -10.13 16.74 -12.99
C HIS A 99 -9.33 17.92 -13.55
N LYS A 100 -8.60 17.69 -14.66
CA LYS A 100 -7.70 18.68 -15.31
C LYS A 100 -6.50 19.13 -14.48
N LYS A 101 -6.24 18.51 -13.33
CA LYS A 101 -5.01 18.68 -12.54
C LYS A 101 -4.06 17.52 -12.78
N LYS A 102 -2.76 17.81 -12.78
CA LYS A 102 -1.70 16.81 -12.88
C LYS A 102 -1.37 16.30 -11.47
N VAL A 103 -1.79 15.09 -11.15
CA VAL A 103 -1.43 14.40 -9.91
C VAL A 103 -0.05 13.77 -10.11
N PRO A 104 0.97 14.16 -9.33
CA PRO A 104 2.31 13.65 -9.52
C PRO A 104 2.41 12.18 -9.06
N LEU A 105 3.01 11.34 -9.90
CA LEU A 105 3.17 9.90 -9.70
C LEU A 105 4.66 9.54 -9.66
N THR A 106 5.35 10.07 -8.64
CA THR A 106 6.77 9.76 -8.35
C THR A 106 6.94 9.48 -6.86
N SER A 107 8.08 8.92 -6.45
CA SER A 107 8.32 8.58 -5.03
C SER A 107 8.39 9.79 -4.11
N LYS A 108 8.83 10.95 -4.62
CA LYS A 108 9.06 12.16 -3.80
C LYS A 108 7.76 12.72 -3.19
N PRO A 109 6.71 13.06 -3.96
CA PRO A 109 5.44 13.52 -3.38
C PRO A 109 4.86 12.57 -2.34
N VAL A 110 4.97 11.26 -2.59
CA VAL A 110 4.51 10.24 -1.63
C VAL A 110 5.32 10.29 -0.34
N ASN A 111 6.65 10.33 -0.43
CA ASN A 111 7.51 10.43 0.74
C ASN A 111 7.30 11.74 1.51
N ASP A 112 7.17 12.87 0.80
CA ASP A 112 6.94 14.19 1.37
C ASP A 112 5.62 14.23 2.19
N LEU A 113 4.56 13.53 1.75
CA LEU A 113 3.28 13.43 2.51
C LEU A 113 3.45 12.84 3.92
N PHE A 114 4.43 11.96 4.12
CA PHE A 114 4.70 11.30 5.40
C PHE A 114 6.01 11.80 6.05
N ASN A 115 6.59 12.89 5.53
CA ASN A 115 7.90 13.42 5.93
C ASN A 115 9.01 12.34 5.95
N LEU A 116 8.98 11.43 4.98
CA LEU A 116 9.95 10.35 4.84
C LEU A 116 11.10 10.74 3.90
N PRO A 117 12.30 10.18 4.09
CA PRO A 117 13.43 10.44 3.20
C PRO A 117 13.20 9.81 1.82
N ASN A 118 13.41 10.58 0.76
CA ASN A 118 13.35 10.10 -0.62
C ASN A 118 14.74 9.64 -1.12
N VAL A 119 15.21 8.51 -0.62
CA VAL A 119 16.53 7.94 -0.97
C VAL A 119 16.46 7.18 -2.30
N GLN A 120 17.34 7.48 -3.25
CA GLN A 120 17.38 6.80 -4.56
C GLN A 120 17.89 5.35 -4.47
N GLU A 121 18.78 5.06 -3.54
CA GLU A 121 19.32 3.70 -3.32
C GLU A 121 19.16 3.38 -1.83
N ASP A 122 17.98 2.93 -1.46
CA ASP A 122 17.71 2.43 -0.11
C ASP A 122 18.19 0.98 0.04
N GLU A 123 18.50 0.59 1.28
CA GLU A 123 19.03 -0.73 1.58
C GLU A 123 18.05 -1.85 1.22
N TYR A 124 16.73 -1.61 1.32
CA TYR A 124 15.75 -2.58 0.85
C TYR A 124 15.84 -2.82 -0.67
N SER A 125 15.99 -1.78 -1.50
CA SER A 125 16.21 -1.99 -2.94
C SER A 125 17.48 -2.80 -3.21
N ALA A 126 18.57 -2.53 -2.47
CA ALA A 126 19.82 -3.29 -2.59
C ALA A 126 19.68 -4.77 -2.18
N MET A 127 18.83 -5.07 -1.20
CA MET A 127 18.50 -6.47 -0.85
C MET A 127 17.74 -7.17 -1.97
N MET A 128 16.82 -6.46 -2.63
CA MET A 128 16.01 -7.00 -3.72
C MET A 128 16.81 -7.30 -4.99
N THR A 129 17.97 -6.66 -5.19
CA THR A 129 18.87 -6.94 -6.32
C THR A 129 19.83 -8.09 -6.07
N ASN A 130 20.18 -8.38 -4.81
CA ASN A 130 21.22 -9.34 -4.44
C ASN A 130 20.65 -10.61 -3.80
N ILE A 131 19.56 -11.14 -4.36
CA ILE A 131 18.87 -12.31 -3.81
C ILE A 131 19.63 -13.59 -4.17
N ASN A 132 20.10 -14.31 -3.16
CA ASN A 132 20.64 -15.66 -3.27
C ASN A 132 20.03 -16.57 -2.19
N TRP A 133 20.30 -17.88 -2.28
CA TRP A 133 19.71 -18.86 -1.37
C TRP A 133 20.08 -18.62 0.10
N ASP A 134 21.34 -18.33 0.40
CA ASP A 134 21.80 -18.10 1.78
C ASP A 134 21.12 -16.88 2.40
N PHE A 135 20.93 -15.81 1.61
CA PHE A 135 20.18 -14.63 2.03
C PHE A 135 18.70 -14.95 2.27
N ILE A 136 18.06 -15.70 1.36
CA ILE A 136 16.67 -16.15 1.54
C ILE A 136 16.52 -16.95 2.83
N GLN A 137 17.46 -17.84 3.13
CA GLN A 137 17.45 -18.64 4.36
C GLN A 137 17.65 -17.78 5.62
N GLN A 138 18.54 -16.78 5.55
CA GLN A 138 18.71 -15.81 6.65
C GLN A 138 17.40 -15.05 6.92
N VAL A 139 16.77 -14.51 5.86
CA VAL A 139 15.47 -13.82 5.95
C VAL A 139 14.44 -14.73 6.61
N PHE A 140 14.34 -15.99 6.15
CA PHE A 140 13.39 -16.97 6.69
C PHE A 140 13.56 -17.19 8.18
N ASN A 141 14.80 -17.48 8.60
CA ASN A 141 15.12 -17.80 9.99
C ASN A 141 14.87 -16.61 10.92
N MET A 142 15.05 -15.38 10.43
CA MET A 142 14.80 -14.17 11.22
C MET A 142 13.30 -13.89 11.43
N VAL A 143 12.47 -14.12 10.41
CA VAL A 143 11.05 -13.70 10.45
C VAL A 143 10.08 -14.81 10.85
N THR A 144 10.54 -16.07 10.93
CA THR A 144 9.70 -17.24 11.26
C THR A 144 10.09 -17.90 12.58
N ASN A 145 9.22 -18.78 13.09
CA ASN A 145 9.52 -19.62 14.25
C ASN A 145 10.39 -20.82 13.87
N LEU A 146 11.14 -21.36 14.82
CA LEU A 146 11.92 -22.59 14.63
C LEU A 146 11.02 -23.74 14.12
N GLY A 147 11.55 -24.54 13.18
CA GLY A 147 10.82 -25.66 12.56
C GLY A 147 9.89 -25.26 11.41
N SER A 148 9.81 -23.97 11.07
CA SER A 148 9.05 -23.50 9.90
C SER A 148 9.65 -24.02 8.59
N GLN A 149 8.82 -24.14 7.55
CA GLN A 149 9.25 -24.63 6.25
C GLN A 149 8.84 -23.70 5.10
N TRP A 150 9.67 -23.64 4.07
CA TRP A 150 9.32 -23.01 2.80
C TRP A 150 8.27 -23.83 2.05
N ILE A 151 7.32 -23.12 1.46
CA ILE A 151 6.51 -23.63 0.35
C ILE A 151 7.24 -23.26 -0.93
N ILE A 152 7.89 -24.25 -1.54
CA ILE A 152 8.55 -24.13 -2.84
C ILE A 152 7.49 -24.39 -3.92
N ARG A 153 7.20 -23.38 -4.74
CA ARG A 153 6.31 -23.53 -5.90
C ARG A 153 7.11 -23.81 -7.18
N LYS A 154 6.41 -24.14 -8.26
CA LYS A 154 7.00 -24.23 -9.61
C LYS A 154 7.81 -22.96 -9.91
N TYR A 155 8.96 -23.12 -10.57
CA TYR A 155 9.89 -22.04 -10.93
C TYR A 155 10.67 -21.41 -9.77
N GLY A 156 10.78 -22.08 -8.62
CA GLY A 156 11.62 -21.58 -7.51
C GLY A 156 11.01 -20.39 -6.75
N ILE A 157 9.71 -20.15 -6.91
CA ILE A 157 9.02 -19.11 -6.12
C ILE A 157 8.89 -19.62 -4.69
N HIS A 158 9.65 -19.00 -3.78
CA HIS A 158 9.62 -19.30 -2.36
C HIS A 158 8.51 -18.50 -1.66
N SER A 159 7.74 -19.20 -0.85
CA SER A 159 6.68 -18.58 -0.05
C SER A 159 6.52 -19.25 1.30
N CYS A 160 6.02 -18.54 2.29
CA CYS A 160 5.89 -19.02 3.66
C CYS A 160 4.43 -18.92 4.13
N ARG A 161 3.97 -19.84 4.99
CA ARG A 161 2.66 -19.68 5.63
C ARG A 161 2.73 -18.57 6.67
N ARG A 162 1.70 -17.72 6.73
CA ARG A 162 1.62 -16.66 7.75
C ARG A 162 1.68 -17.21 9.18
N GLU A 163 1.17 -18.41 9.41
CA GLU A 163 1.20 -19.06 10.73
C GLU A 163 2.63 -19.24 11.28
N TYR A 164 3.61 -19.42 10.38
CA TYR A 164 5.01 -19.62 10.69
C TYR A 164 5.73 -18.34 11.12
N LEU A 165 5.19 -17.15 10.82
CA LEU A 165 5.79 -15.91 11.29
C LEU A 165 5.89 -15.88 12.82
N ASN A 166 7.02 -15.36 13.32
CA ASN A 166 7.16 -15.08 14.74
C ASN A 166 6.25 -13.89 15.15
N PRO A 167 5.97 -13.70 16.46
CA PRO A 167 5.02 -12.68 16.90
C PRO A 167 5.35 -11.25 16.44
N VAL A 168 6.63 -10.87 16.43
CA VAL A 168 7.07 -9.53 15.99
C VAL A 168 6.86 -9.36 14.49
N ALA A 169 7.25 -10.37 13.69
CA ALA A 169 7.04 -10.37 12.25
C ALA A 169 5.54 -10.31 11.88
N LYS A 170 4.65 -10.94 12.68
CA LYS A 170 3.19 -10.85 12.47
C LYS A 170 2.66 -9.43 12.62
N VAL A 171 3.16 -8.66 13.59
CA VAL A 171 2.79 -7.25 13.77
C VAL A 171 3.19 -6.42 12.55
N TRP A 172 4.44 -6.53 12.11
CA TRP A 172 4.91 -5.82 10.92
C TRP A 172 4.23 -6.29 9.65
N PHE A 173 3.90 -7.57 9.54
CA PHE A 173 3.21 -8.11 8.38
C PHE A 173 1.79 -7.54 8.26
N TYR A 174 1.11 -7.35 9.40
CA TYR A 174 -0.18 -6.68 9.41
C TYR A 174 -0.04 -5.25 8.86
N PHE A 175 0.98 -4.51 9.28
CA PHE A 175 1.25 -3.17 8.75
C PHE A 175 1.55 -3.19 7.24
N ILE A 176 2.51 -4.00 6.78
CA ILE A 176 2.85 -4.12 5.35
C ILE A 176 1.61 -4.40 4.50
N ARG A 177 0.75 -5.32 4.96
CA ARG A 177 -0.46 -5.74 4.23
C ARG A 177 -1.45 -4.60 4.00
N TYR A 178 -1.46 -3.56 4.83
CA TYR A 178 -2.43 -2.48 4.74
C TYR A 178 -1.80 -1.13 4.38
N SER A 179 -0.48 -1.00 4.40
CA SER A 179 0.17 0.30 4.19
C SER A 179 1.21 0.29 3.08
N PHE A 180 1.85 -0.84 2.77
CA PHE A 180 2.95 -0.93 1.78
C PHE A 180 2.59 -1.76 0.56
N MET A 181 2.17 -3.01 0.76
CA MET A 181 1.95 -4.00 -0.30
C MET A 181 0.61 -4.69 -0.09
N LEU A 182 -0.46 -4.01 -0.50
CA LEU A 182 -1.84 -4.37 -0.20
C LEU A 182 -2.21 -5.76 -0.72
N ILE A 183 -2.71 -6.63 0.16
CA ILE A 183 -3.21 -7.96 -0.21
C ILE A 183 -4.52 -8.32 0.47
N SER A 184 -5.42 -8.87 -0.34
CA SER A 184 -6.72 -9.37 0.14
C SER A 184 -6.56 -10.71 0.85
N HIS A 185 -5.82 -11.65 0.26
CA HIS A 185 -5.53 -12.97 0.85
C HIS A 185 -4.10 -13.00 1.40
N SER A 186 -3.94 -13.42 2.66
CA SER A 186 -2.66 -13.34 3.38
C SER A 186 -2.28 -14.65 4.08
N SER A 187 -2.78 -15.79 3.60
CA SER A 187 -2.42 -17.11 4.16
C SER A 187 -0.98 -17.50 3.82
N THR A 188 -0.52 -17.09 2.64
CA THR A 188 0.84 -17.30 2.15
C THR A 188 1.52 -15.96 1.88
N ILE A 189 2.80 -15.87 2.22
CA ILE A 189 3.64 -14.68 2.12
C ILE A 189 4.71 -14.96 1.09
N LEU A 190 4.77 -14.13 0.04
CA LEU A 190 5.79 -14.22 -0.99
C LEU A 190 7.13 -13.65 -0.49
N ILE A 191 8.22 -14.06 -1.13
CA ILE A 191 9.59 -13.70 -0.75
C ILE A 191 9.80 -12.17 -0.69
N GLU A 192 9.22 -11.39 -1.59
CA GLU A 192 9.40 -9.93 -1.61
C GLU A 192 8.86 -9.28 -0.32
N ARG A 193 7.73 -9.79 0.19
CA ARG A 193 7.17 -9.34 1.47
C ARG A 193 7.99 -9.83 2.67
N MET A 194 8.61 -11.00 2.57
CA MET A 194 9.52 -11.52 3.60
C MET A 194 10.80 -10.68 3.68
N ILE A 195 11.35 -10.26 2.54
CA ILE A 195 12.51 -9.38 2.49
C ILE A 195 12.14 -7.99 3.05
N LEU A 196 10.96 -7.46 2.72
CA LEU A 196 10.49 -6.20 3.31
C LEU A 196 10.32 -6.33 4.84
N LEU A 197 9.73 -7.43 5.33
CA LEU A 197 9.65 -7.72 6.77
C LEU A 197 11.02 -7.74 7.42
N TYR A 198 11.98 -8.41 6.79
CA TYR A 198 13.35 -8.50 7.27
C TYR A 198 14.00 -7.12 7.36
N ALA A 199 13.89 -6.31 6.30
CA ALA A 199 14.42 -4.94 6.27
C ALA A 199 13.86 -4.08 7.42
N ILE A 200 12.55 -4.18 7.68
CA ILE A 200 11.92 -3.48 8.82
C ILE A 200 12.49 -3.97 10.15
N MET A 201 12.54 -5.28 10.35
CA MET A 201 12.97 -5.88 11.62
C MET A 201 14.42 -5.59 11.99
N ILE A 202 15.28 -5.32 11.00
CA ILE A 202 16.68 -4.92 11.21
C ILE A 202 16.92 -3.42 11.00
N GLU A 203 15.85 -2.62 10.92
CA GLU A 203 15.89 -1.15 10.88
C GLU A 203 16.66 -0.61 9.65
N ARG A 204 16.53 -1.27 8.49
CA ARG A 204 17.12 -0.79 7.23
C ARG A 204 16.29 0.31 6.58
N SER A 205 16.98 1.19 5.87
CA SER A 205 16.35 2.23 5.06
C SER A 205 15.42 1.63 3.99
N ILE A 206 14.21 2.18 3.91
CA ILE A 206 13.15 1.78 2.98
C ILE A 206 12.55 3.02 2.33
N ASN A 207 12.57 3.10 1.01
CA ASN A 207 11.88 4.14 0.25
C ASN A 207 10.40 3.77 0.09
N PHE A 208 9.56 4.29 0.98
CA PHE A 208 8.12 4.06 0.98
C PHE A 208 7.48 4.44 -0.35
N GLY A 209 7.70 5.66 -0.83
CA GLY A 209 7.10 6.16 -2.06
C GLY A 209 7.43 5.33 -3.29
N ARG A 210 8.63 4.73 -3.35
CA ARG A 210 9.01 3.80 -4.42
C ARG A 210 8.20 2.51 -4.38
N ILE A 211 7.97 1.94 -3.20
CA ILE A 211 7.15 0.73 -3.02
C ILE A 211 5.71 1.01 -3.43
N ILE A 212 5.12 2.12 -2.96
CA ILE A 212 3.74 2.51 -3.30
C ILE A 212 3.58 2.71 -4.80
N LEU A 213 4.51 3.44 -5.43
CA LEU A 213 4.50 3.68 -6.87
C LEU A 213 4.50 2.37 -7.66
N LYS A 214 5.37 1.42 -7.26
CA LYS A 214 5.44 0.09 -7.89
C LYS A 214 4.11 -0.64 -7.77
N GLU A 215 3.49 -0.64 -6.59
CA GLU A 215 2.20 -1.34 -6.38
C GLU A 215 1.06 -0.68 -7.18
N ILE A 216 1.01 0.66 -7.27
CA ILE A 216 0.05 1.39 -8.11
C ILE A 216 0.21 1.00 -9.59
N GLN A 217 1.44 0.98 -10.10
CA GLN A 217 1.75 0.64 -11.49
C GLN A 217 1.47 -0.83 -11.80
N ASP A 218 1.89 -1.75 -10.93
CA ASP A 218 1.66 -3.19 -11.11
C ASP A 218 0.16 -3.53 -11.08
N TYR A 219 -0.63 -2.82 -10.26
CA TYR A 219 -2.08 -2.94 -10.25
C TYR A 219 -2.70 -2.37 -11.54
N ALA A 220 -2.30 -1.17 -11.97
CA ALA A 220 -2.78 -0.57 -13.22
C ALA A 220 -2.51 -1.47 -14.44
N ARG A 221 -1.42 -2.25 -14.41
CA ARG A 221 -1.09 -3.26 -15.43
C ARG A 221 -2.00 -4.50 -15.36
N LYS A 222 -2.22 -5.05 -14.15
CA LYS A 222 -3.01 -6.28 -13.95
C LYS A 222 -4.51 -6.08 -14.19
N LYS A 223 -5.02 -4.86 -14.02
CA LYS A 223 -6.43 -4.48 -14.28
C LYS A 223 -7.45 -5.38 -13.56
N THR A 224 -7.07 -6.00 -12.44
CA THR A 224 -7.86 -7.00 -11.72
C THR A 224 -7.67 -6.87 -10.20
N GLY A 225 -8.68 -7.26 -9.42
CA GLY A 225 -8.65 -7.20 -7.95
C GLY A 225 -9.25 -5.92 -7.38
N ASN A 226 -8.82 -5.52 -6.18
CA ASN A 226 -9.26 -4.28 -5.54
C ASN A 226 -8.34 -3.12 -5.95
N ALA A 227 -8.89 -1.93 -6.17
CA ALA A 227 -8.10 -0.72 -6.30
C ALA A 227 -7.37 -0.42 -4.99
N TYR A 228 -6.07 -0.12 -5.09
CA TYR A 228 -5.20 0.14 -3.97
C TYR A 228 -5.02 1.63 -3.73
N PHE A 229 -4.59 1.98 -2.53
CA PHE A 229 -4.21 3.33 -2.14
C PHE A 229 -5.24 4.46 -2.34
N PRO A 230 -6.55 4.23 -2.11
CA PRO A 230 -7.56 5.25 -2.37
C PRO A 230 -7.40 6.51 -1.49
N SER A 231 -6.95 6.37 -0.24
CA SER A 231 -6.72 7.53 0.63
C SER A 231 -5.51 8.34 0.17
N LEU A 232 -4.40 7.66 -0.13
CA LEU A 232 -3.16 8.29 -0.59
C LEU A 232 -3.34 8.99 -1.94
N ILE A 233 -4.05 8.37 -2.90
CA ILE A 233 -4.37 9.01 -4.18
C ILE A 233 -5.22 10.26 -3.98
N THR A 234 -6.17 10.23 -3.03
CA THR A 234 -6.98 11.41 -2.70
C THR A 234 -6.13 12.53 -2.09
N LEU A 235 -5.11 12.20 -1.28
CA LEU A 235 -4.19 13.17 -0.67
C LEU A 235 -3.18 13.76 -1.65
N LEU A 236 -2.86 13.05 -2.74
CA LEU A 236 -1.93 13.53 -3.78
C LEU A 236 -2.56 14.54 -4.76
N TYR A 237 -3.89 14.66 -4.78
CA TYR A 237 -4.66 15.53 -5.69
C TYR A 237 -4.87 16.95 -5.17
#